data_AF-A0A399HXG2-F1
#
_entry.id   AF-A0A399HXG2-F1
#
_cell.length_a   1.000
_cell.length_b   1.000
_cell.length_c   1.000
_cell.angle_alpha   90.00
_cell.angle_beta   90.00
_cell.angle_gamma   90.00
#
_symmetry.space_group_name_H-M   'P 1'
#
loop_
_entity.id
_entity.type
_entity.pdbx_description
1 polymer ?
#
loop_
_entity_poly.entity_id
_entity_poly.type
_entity_poly.pdbx_seq_one_letter_code
_entity_poly.pdbx_strand_id
1 'polypeptide(L)'
;MTDTPQSKRAKTIAFNKEMQALFRPRSKKQLLDEADELVYRAWEAPSRKRAIELARRALEISVDCVDAYLLLADLEAKTDEEAIDLYRKAVETGRRTLGKKTFREDAGHFWGLINTRPFMRAMDSLASSLRFTDGEQEAIEIWREMLRLNPNDNQGARYRLLALLVETNRNEEAEALLKEYEEEYLADWAYARALLMFRSEGDTARSRELLAVALVKNAHVPHYLLARKKLPKTREGFISPGEESEAISCAEAYMLSWRLTPGAAEWLARESGVPLGRGYRPRLTTLFPATEKKNLARLLALATVPDEALNLESLHGFLFGLAITPEMVKPSEWLPFVFGEEMLTFTNEKQSEQLLETLFNACDRFIDEREAGRLGFPFNYDKLALEEMPRVQDWAYGLFLALGMRPGIWGLRDGQYERMLERQEGVAWAAAVVSTVGLPEALDEAVEADGYEDADEEAGRIYMSMFEQLPDAVATLLEHADKRRHLRLVPQSPLRAEKTGRNDPCPCGSGKKYKKCCGG
;
A
#
# COMPACT_ATOMS: atom_id res chain seq x y z
N MET A 1 -62.61 48.77 7.49
CA MET A 1 -61.76 48.47 8.68
C MET A 1 -60.37 49.00 8.40
N THR A 2 -60.06 50.20 8.90
CA THR A 2 -58.76 50.86 8.75
C THR A 2 -57.81 50.33 9.82
N ASP A 3 -56.71 49.69 9.39
CA ASP A 3 -55.67 49.19 10.28
C ASP A 3 -55.19 50.31 11.23
N THR A 4 -55.33 50.10 12.53
CA THR A 4 -54.89 51.05 13.56
C THR A 4 -53.38 51.26 13.51
N PRO A 5 -52.86 52.43 13.95
CA PRO A 5 -51.43 52.72 13.94
C PRO A 5 -50.58 51.65 14.67
N GLN A 6 -51.14 51.01 15.70
CA GLN A 6 -50.51 49.87 16.40
C GLN A 6 -50.44 48.60 15.55
N SER A 7 -51.47 48.27 14.75
CA SER A 7 -51.48 47.14 13.81
C SER A 7 -50.42 47.30 12.73
N LYS A 8 -50.30 48.50 12.14
CA LYS A 8 -49.26 48.80 11.14
C LYS A 8 -47.86 48.69 11.72
N ARG A 9 -47.63 49.22 12.94
CA ARG A 9 -46.34 49.14 13.63
C ARG A 9 -45.94 47.69 13.95
N ALA A 10 -46.88 46.84 14.38
CA ALA A 10 -46.63 45.42 14.63
C ALA A 10 -46.28 44.65 13.34
N LYS A 11 -46.99 44.91 12.23
CA LYS A 11 -46.68 44.33 10.90
C LYS A 11 -45.31 44.77 10.39
N THR A 12 -44.94 46.03 10.55
CA THR A 12 -43.61 46.54 10.18
C THR A 12 -42.50 45.95 11.03
N ILE A 13 -42.71 45.74 12.34
CA ILE A 13 -41.74 45.08 13.22
C ILE A 13 -41.56 43.61 12.84
N ALA A 14 -42.66 42.89 12.53
CA ALA A 14 -42.61 41.51 12.08
C ALA A 14 -41.86 41.37 10.74
N PHE A 15 -42.19 42.23 9.76
CA PHE A 15 -41.51 42.29 8.46
C PHE A 15 -40.01 42.62 8.61
N ASN A 16 -39.66 43.61 9.44
CA ASN A 16 -38.26 43.95 9.69
C ASN A 16 -37.51 42.81 10.41
N LYS A 17 -38.18 42.05 11.27
CA LYS A 17 -37.58 40.88 11.94
C LYS A 17 -37.37 39.71 10.98
N GLU A 18 -38.28 39.49 10.03
CA GLU A 18 -38.11 38.53 8.91
C GLU A 18 -36.97 38.96 7.96
N MET A 19 -36.94 40.23 7.57
CA MET A 19 -35.88 40.77 6.72
C MET A 19 -34.51 40.72 7.43
N GLN A 20 -34.44 41.00 8.73
CA GLN A 20 -33.21 40.83 9.52
C GLN A 20 -32.81 39.35 9.67
N ALA A 21 -33.75 38.40 9.69
CA ALA A 21 -33.44 36.98 9.69
C ALA A 21 -32.84 36.51 8.34
N LEU A 22 -33.28 37.09 7.22
CA LEU A 22 -32.72 36.85 5.88
C LEU A 22 -31.28 37.34 5.72
N PHE A 23 -30.86 38.36 6.47
CA PHE A 23 -29.50 38.91 6.45
C PHE A 23 -28.63 38.46 7.64
N ARG A 24 -29.10 37.52 8.47
CA ARG A 24 -28.31 37.01 9.58
C ARG A 24 -27.19 36.11 9.04
N PRO A 25 -25.92 36.32 9.39
CA PRO A 25 -24.84 35.48 8.91
C PRO A 25 -25.10 34.02 9.32
N ARG A 26 -24.98 33.11 8.35
CA ARG A 26 -25.16 31.66 8.56
C ARG A 26 -24.18 31.20 9.65
N SER A 27 -24.67 30.38 10.58
CA SER A 27 -23.80 29.76 11.59
C SER A 27 -22.87 28.73 10.94
N LYS A 28 -21.74 28.43 11.59
CA LYS A 28 -20.80 27.37 11.13
C LYS A 28 -21.49 26.03 10.90
N LYS A 29 -22.44 25.66 11.77
CA LYS A 29 -23.23 24.44 11.62
C LYS A 29 -24.08 24.46 10.35
N GLN A 30 -24.77 25.58 10.06
CA GLN A 30 -25.59 25.69 8.85
C GLN A 30 -24.74 25.64 7.57
N LEU A 31 -23.55 26.24 7.60
CA LEU A 31 -22.60 26.15 6.48
C LEU A 31 -22.10 24.71 6.29
N LEU A 32 -21.81 24.01 7.37
CA LEU A 32 -21.42 22.59 7.32
C LEU A 32 -22.56 21.71 6.80
N ASP A 33 -23.78 21.87 7.30
CA ASP A 33 -24.95 21.11 6.83
C ASP A 33 -25.18 21.32 5.32
N GLU A 34 -24.95 22.53 4.81
CA GLU A 34 -25.05 22.85 3.38
C GLU A 34 -23.91 22.22 2.55
N ALA A 35 -22.69 22.20 3.09
CA ALA A 35 -21.54 21.54 2.48
C ALA A 35 -21.75 20.02 2.42
N ASP A 36 -22.26 19.40 3.48
CA ASP A 36 -22.57 17.97 3.53
C ASP A 36 -23.64 17.60 2.48
N GLU A 37 -24.66 18.43 2.28
CA GLU A 37 -25.64 18.26 1.19
C GLU A 37 -25.05 18.35 -0.22
N LEU A 38 -23.93 19.06 -0.42
CA LEU A 38 -23.19 19.01 -1.67
C LEU A 38 -22.39 17.71 -1.81
N VAL A 39 -21.80 17.21 -0.72
CA VAL A 39 -21.10 15.92 -0.72
C VAL A 39 -22.05 14.75 -0.99
N TYR A 40 -23.25 14.75 -0.41
CA TYR A 40 -24.26 13.74 -0.74
C TYR A 40 -24.59 13.72 -2.24
N ARG A 41 -24.68 14.90 -2.86
CA ARG A 41 -24.87 15.04 -4.32
C ARG A 41 -23.63 14.62 -5.11
N ALA A 42 -22.42 14.81 -4.57
CA ALA A 42 -21.18 14.39 -5.20
C ALA A 42 -21.08 12.86 -5.31
N TRP A 43 -21.50 12.11 -4.28
CA TRP A 43 -21.54 10.65 -4.32
C TRP A 43 -22.50 10.07 -5.36
N GLU A 44 -23.54 10.82 -5.72
CA GLU A 44 -24.53 10.44 -6.72
C GLU A 44 -24.25 11.08 -8.09
N ALA A 45 -23.11 11.76 -8.24
CA ALA A 45 -22.79 12.46 -9.46
C ALA A 45 -22.56 11.49 -10.64
N PRO A 46 -23.00 11.83 -11.85
CA PRO A 46 -22.91 10.95 -13.02
C PRO A 46 -21.47 10.83 -13.56
N SER A 47 -20.52 11.62 -13.07
CA SER A 47 -19.13 11.58 -13.52
C SER A 47 -18.16 11.98 -12.40
N ARG A 48 -16.93 11.44 -12.48
CA ARG A 48 -15.80 11.78 -11.60
C ARG A 48 -15.56 13.29 -11.55
N LYS A 49 -15.54 13.96 -12.72
CA LYS A 49 -15.37 15.41 -12.80
C LYS A 49 -16.44 16.17 -12.00
N ARG A 50 -17.70 15.75 -12.12
CA ARG A 50 -18.80 16.41 -11.41
C ARG A 50 -18.75 16.19 -9.89
N ALA A 51 -18.36 15.00 -9.45
CA ALA A 51 -18.15 14.71 -8.03
C ALA A 51 -17.07 15.63 -7.42
N ILE A 52 -15.92 15.78 -8.12
CA ILE A 52 -14.82 16.66 -7.69
C ILE A 52 -15.28 18.12 -7.60
N GLU A 53 -15.98 18.64 -8.62
CA GLU A 53 -16.52 20.01 -8.60
C GLU A 53 -17.44 20.26 -7.39
N LEU A 54 -18.30 19.29 -7.07
CA LEU A 54 -19.22 19.40 -5.93
C LEU A 54 -18.49 19.34 -4.59
N ALA A 55 -17.47 18.48 -4.46
CA ALA A 55 -16.64 18.38 -3.27
C ALA A 55 -15.83 19.67 -3.03
N ARG A 56 -15.22 20.24 -4.07
CA ARG A 56 -14.53 21.55 -3.97
C ARG A 56 -15.48 22.66 -3.54
N ARG A 57 -16.67 22.73 -4.13
CA ARG A 57 -17.69 23.71 -3.74
C ARG A 57 -18.17 23.52 -2.30
N ALA A 58 -18.22 22.29 -1.79
CA ALA A 58 -18.51 22.02 -0.38
C ALA A 58 -17.46 22.68 0.53
N LEU A 59 -16.17 22.58 0.19
CA LEU A 59 -15.08 23.22 0.92
C LEU A 59 -15.07 24.75 0.81
N GLU A 60 -15.52 25.31 -0.32
CA GLU A 60 -15.73 26.76 -0.45
C GLU A 60 -16.82 27.29 0.51
N ILE A 61 -17.84 26.48 0.78
CA ILE A 61 -18.91 26.82 1.73
C ILE A 61 -18.46 26.60 3.17
N SER A 62 -17.79 25.47 3.42
CA SER A 62 -17.30 25.10 4.75
C SER A 62 -16.06 24.23 4.64
N VAL A 63 -14.93 24.79 5.08
CA VAL A 63 -13.66 24.06 5.28
C VAL A 63 -13.75 22.99 6.38
N ASP A 64 -14.88 22.92 7.09
CA ASP A 64 -15.14 21.94 8.15
C ASP A 64 -15.74 20.62 7.62
N CYS A 65 -15.97 20.51 6.30
CA CYS A 65 -16.59 19.35 5.67
C CYS A 65 -15.59 18.20 5.43
N VAL A 66 -15.58 17.23 6.35
CA VAL A 66 -14.66 16.07 6.33
C VAL A 66 -14.83 15.20 5.09
N ASP A 67 -16.06 14.85 4.72
CA ASP A 67 -16.31 13.96 3.59
C ASP A 67 -15.93 14.59 2.23
N ALA A 68 -15.87 15.93 2.14
CA ALA A 68 -15.37 16.59 0.94
C ALA A 68 -13.86 16.34 0.74
N TYR A 69 -13.05 16.39 1.81
CA TYR A 69 -11.64 16.01 1.74
C TYR A 69 -11.45 14.55 1.36
N LEU A 70 -12.25 13.63 1.92
CA LEU A 70 -12.24 12.21 1.56
C LEU A 70 -12.50 12.01 0.06
N LEU A 71 -13.54 12.67 -0.48
CA LEU A 71 -13.85 12.59 -1.90
C LEU A 71 -12.75 13.12 -2.80
N LEU A 72 -12.06 14.19 -2.41
CA LEU A 72 -10.94 14.72 -3.19
C LEU A 72 -9.73 13.80 -3.12
N ALA A 73 -9.48 13.15 -1.99
CA ALA A 73 -8.43 12.14 -1.87
C ALA A 73 -8.72 10.95 -2.81
N ASP A 74 -9.95 10.44 -2.80
CA ASP A 74 -10.34 9.29 -3.64
C ASP A 74 -10.39 9.61 -5.14
N LEU A 75 -10.82 10.82 -5.51
CA LEU A 75 -11.18 11.15 -6.89
C LEU A 75 -10.23 12.14 -7.56
N GLU A 76 -9.46 12.93 -6.82
CA GLU A 76 -8.62 13.97 -7.41
C GLU A 76 -7.13 13.67 -7.28
N ALA A 77 -6.71 13.07 -6.17
CA ALA A 77 -5.30 12.73 -5.94
C ALA A 77 -4.73 11.87 -7.09
N LYS A 78 -3.51 12.21 -7.50
CA LYS A 78 -2.77 11.50 -8.54
C LYS A 78 -1.76 10.52 -7.98
N THR A 79 -1.35 10.74 -6.73
CA THR A 79 -0.41 9.88 -6.01
C THR A 79 -0.96 9.52 -4.63
N ASP A 80 -0.42 8.47 -4.04
CA ASP A 80 -0.81 8.01 -2.70
C ASP A 80 -0.53 9.09 -1.65
N GLU A 81 0.52 9.89 -1.83
CA GLU A 81 0.90 10.97 -0.92
C GLU A 81 -0.08 12.14 -0.94
N GLU A 82 -0.51 12.55 -2.14
CA GLU A 82 -1.55 13.58 -2.27
C GLU A 82 -2.85 13.13 -1.59
N ALA A 83 -3.18 11.83 -1.70
CA ALA A 83 -4.33 11.24 -1.01
C ALA A 83 -4.15 11.23 0.51
N ILE A 84 -2.98 10.79 1.01
CA ILE A 84 -2.64 10.78 2.46
C ILE A 84 -2.73 12.18 3.06
N ASP A 85 -2.21 13.21 2.37
CA ASP A 85 -2.29 14.59 2.85
C ASP A 85 -3.74 15.09 2.96
N LEU A 86 -4.60 14.70 2.02
CA LEU A 86 -6.02 15.02 2.06
C LEU A 86 -6.75 14.25 3.17
N TYR A 87 -6.43 12.96 3.38
CA TYR A 87 -6.97 12.18 4.49
C TYR A 87 -6.52 12.72 5.85
N ARG A 88 -5.27 13.13 5.99
CA ARG A 88 -4.75 13.74 7.22
C ARG A 88 -5.48 15.05 7.52
N LYS A 89 -5.68 15.91 6.51
CA LYS A 89 -6.53 17.11 6.63
C LYS A 89 -7.97 16.77 7.03
N ALA A 90 -8.54 15.69 6.51
CA ALA A 90 -9.88 15.23 6.86
C ALA A 90 -9.97 14.80 8.35
N VAL A 91 -8.99 14.04 8.83
CA VAL A 91 -8.88 13.61 10.24
C VAL A 91 -8.70 14.81 11.17
N GLU A 92 -7.77 15.72 10.86
CA GLU A 92 -7.54 16.95 11.62
C GLU A 92 -8.81 17.82 11.70
N THR A 93 -9.49 17.97 10.57
CA THR A 93 -10.76 18.71 10.48
C THR A 93 -11.82 18.07 11.36
N GLY A 94 -12.03 16.74 11.25
CA GLY A 94 -12.99 16.03 12.09
C GLY A 94 -12.67 16.12 13.58
N ARG A 95 -11.39 16.01 13.97
CA ARG A 95 -10.97 16.14 15.36
C ARG A 95 -11.26 17.52 15.92
N ARG A 96 -11.02 18.57 15.13
CA ARG A 96 -11.31 19.97 15.49
C ARG A 96 -12.82 20.24 15.59
N THR A 97 -13.61 19.77 14.62
CA THR A 97 -15.05 20.07 14.55
C THR A 97 -15.86 19.34 15.63
N LEU A 98 -15.50 18.10 15.94
CA LEU A 98 -16.12 17.33 17.02
C LEU A 98 -15.75 17.87 18.42
N GLY A 99 -14.53 18.37 18.58
CA GLY A 99 -14.05 18.99 19.81
C GLY A 99 -13.82 18.01 20.97
N LYS A 100 -12.98 18.42 21.94
CA LYS A 100 -12.51 17.57 23.06
C LYS A 100 -13.62 16.99 23.94
N LYS A 101 -14.81 17.59 23.97
CA LYS A 101 -15.93 17.10 24.76
C LYS A 101 -16.45 15.77 24.21
N THR A 102 -16.70 15.71 22.91
CA THR A 102 -17.17 14.52 22.20
C THR A 102 -16.23 13.32 22.41
N PHE A 103 -14.91 13.54 22.27
CA PHE A 103 -13.91 12.47 22.50
C PHE A 103 -13.84 11.95 23.93
N ARG A 104 -14.30 12.72 24.92
CA ARG A 104 -14.32 12.32 26.33
C ARG A 104 -15.64 11.66 26.72
N GLU A 105 -16.76 12.20 26.27
CA GLU A 105 -18.10 11.76 26.71
C GLU A 105 -18.67 10.64 25.84
N ASP A 106 -18.33 10.62 24.55
CA ASP A 106 -18.94 9.72 23.58
C ASP A 106 -18.01 8.57 23.13
N ALA A 107 -16.77 8.50 23.66
CA ALA A 107 -15.86 7.40 23.36
C ALA A 107 -16.50 6.05 23.72
N GLY A 108 -16.37 5.07 22.82
CA GLY A 108 -17.10 3.81 22.91
C GLY A 108 -18.37 3.77 22.04
N HIS A 109 -18.89 4.93 21.64
CA HIS A 109 -20.18 5.06 20.95
C HIS A 109 -20.10 5.85 19.63
N PHE A 110 -18.89 6.13 19.13
CA PHE A 110 -18.69 6.98 17.94
C PHE A 110 -19.43 6.47 16.70
N TRP A 111 -19.63 5.16 16.54
CA TRP A 111 -20.37 4.67 15.37
C TRP A 111 -21.89 4.90 15.46
N GLY A 112 -22.43 4.95 16.67
CA GLY A 112 -23.86 5.23 16.91
C GLY A 112 -24.23 6.69 16.63
N LEU A 113 -23.26 7.59 16.67
CA LEU A 113 -23.45 9.03 16.48
C LEU A 113 -23.18 9.41 15.02
N ILE A 114 -24.18 9.98 14.34
CA ILE A 114 -24.08 10.29 12.90
C ILE A 114 -22.97 11.32 12.62
N ASN A 115 -22.80 12.30 13.50
CA ASN A 115 -21.85 13.40 13.32
C ASN A 115 -20.38 12.99 13.45
N THR A 116 -20.08 11.86 14.10
CA THR A 116 -18.70 11.34 14.27
C THR A 116 -18.28 10.40 13.14
N ARG A 117 -19.21 9.91 12.31
CA ARG A 117 -18.90 8.95 11.24
C ARG A 117 -17.99 9.48 10.14
N PRO A 118 -18.11 10.73 9.66
CA PRO A 118 -17.15 11.28 8.70
C PRO A 118 -15.71 11.21 9.24
N PHE A 119 -15.51 11.51 10.52
CA PHE A 119 -14.21 11.40 11.19
C PHE A 119 -13.73 9.95 11.27
N MET A 120 -14.59 9.01 11.64
CA MET A 120 -14.24 7.58 11.69
C MET A 120 -13.90 7.00 10.30
N ARG A 121 -14.56 7.47 9.23
CA ARG A 121 -14.19 7.13 7.85
C ARG A 121 -12.85 7.71 7.46
N ALA A 122 -12.59 8.97 7.81
CA ALA A 122 -11.32 9.63 7.52
C ALA A 122 -10.14 8.94 8.20
N MET A 123 -10.30 8.51 9.46
CA MET A 123 -9.28 7.72 10.16
C MET A 123 -9.00 6.40 9.45
N ASP A 124 -10.03 5.65 9.06
CA ASP A 124 -9.86 4.37 8.39
C ASP A 124 -9.16 4.54 7.04
N SER A 125 -9.58 5.52 6.22
CA SER A 125 -8.92 5.85 4.95
C SER A 125 -7.46 6.23 5.15
N LEU A 126 -7.15 7.08 6.15
CA LEU A 126 -5.78 7.48 6.45
C LEU A 126 -4.91 6.29 6.86
N ALA A 127 -5.35 5.49 7.85
CA ALA A 127 -4.60 4.34 8.34
C ALA A 127 -4.38 3.29 7.24
N SER A 128 -5.42 3.05 6.44
CA SER A 128 -5.35 2.18 5.29
C SER A 128 -4.30 2.62 4.28
N SER A 129 -4.20 3.91 3.96
CA SER A 129 -3.17 4.41 3.04
C SER A 129 -1.77 4.41 3.66
N LEU A 130 -1.65 4.76 4.94
CA LEU A 130 -0.37 4.82 5.67
C LEU A 130 0.28 3.45 5.87
N ARG A 131 -0.51 2.38 5.96
CA ARG A 131 -0.01 1.00 6.02
C ARG A 131 1.00 0.68 4.90
N PHE A 132 0.97 1.42 3.79
CA PHE A 132 1.73 1.12 2.57
C PHE A 132 2.91 2.04 2.35
N THR A 133 3.19 2.89 3.33
CA THR A 133 4.36 3.76 3.36
C THR A 133 5.18 3.44 4.61
N ASP A 134 6.15 4.28 4.92
CA ASP A 134 6.81 4.36 6.23
C ASP A 134 5.87 4.73 7.40
N GLY A 135 4.57 4.90 7.16
CA GLY A 135 3.53 5.31 8.12
C GLY A 135 2.88 4.16 8.91
N GLU A 136 3.44 2.95 8.89
CA GLU A 136 2.86 1.76 9.54
C GLU A 136 2.55 1.99 11.03
N GLN A 137 3.45 2.65 11.75
CA GLN A 137 3.26 2.98 13.17
C GLN A 137 2.08 3.95 13.38
N GLU A 138 1.95 4.97 12.53
CA GLU A 138 0.82 5.91 12.57
C GLU A 138 -0.50 5.16 12.26
N ALA A 139 -0.51 4.24 11.28
CA ALA A 139 -1.67 3.41 10.97
C ALA A 139 -2.11 2.54 12.16
N ILE A 140 -1.16 1.90 12.85
CA ILE A 140 -1.41 1.10 14.07
C ILE A 140 -2.07 1.96 15.16
N GLU A 141 -1.53 3.16 15.40
CA GLU A 141 -2.08 4.10 16.39
C GLU A 141 -3.49 4.55 16.05
N ILE A 142 -3.76 4.85 14.77
CA ILE A 142 -5.09 5.24 14.31
C ILE A 142 -6.09 4.11 14.49
N TRP A 143 -5.78 2.87 14.09
CA TRP A 143 -6.72 1.75 14.28
C TRP A 143 -6.95 1.41 15.76
N ARG A 144 -5.94 1.55 16.62
CA ARG A 144 -6.14 1.46 18.08
C ARG A 144 -7.05 2.55 18.62
N GLU A 145 -6.90 3.79 18.16
CA GLU A 145 -7.80 4.88 18.53
C GLU A 145 -9.22 4.57 18.03
N MET A 146 -9.38 4.05 16.81
CA MET A 146 -10.67 3.62 16.28
C MET A 146 -11.34 2.56 17.16
N LEU A 147 -10.61 1.54 17.63
CA LEU A 147 -11.14 0.52 18.53
C LEU A 147 -11.52 1.10 19.90
N ARG A 148 -10.74 2.05 20.43
CA ARG A 148 -11.13 2.78 21.65
C ARG A 148 -12.41 3.59 21.47
N LEU A 149 -12.57 4.23 20.31
CA LEU A 149 -13.73 5.07 19.99
C LEU A 149 -14.97 4.24 19.63
N ASN A 150 -14.77 3.05 19.08
CA ASN A 150 -15.80 2.09 18.71
C ASN A 150 -15.37 0.62 18.99
N PRO A 151 -15.49 0.13 20.24
CA PRO A 151 -15.12 -1.24 20.61
C PRO A 151 -15.94 -2.32 19.92
N ASN A 152 -17.16 -2.01 19.47
CA ASN A 152 -17.97 -2.94 18.66
C ASN A 152 -17.41 -3.15 17.25
N ASP A 153 -16.39 -2.38 16.88
CA ASP A 153 -15.62 -2.48 15.65
C ASP A 153 -16.46 -2.65 14.38
N ASN A 154 -17.46 -1.77 14.23
CA ASN A 154 -18.38 -1.83 13.09
C ASN A 154 -17.69 -1.66 11.72
N GLN A 155 -16.45 -1.17 11.68
CA GLN A 155 -15.67 -0.98 10.46
C GLN A 155 -14.66 -2.11 10.21
N GLY A 156 -14.46 -3.03 11.17
CA GLY A 156 -13.47 -4.10 11.06
C GLY A 156 -12.02 -3.64 11.18
N ALA A 157 -11.75 -2.59 11.96
CA ALA A 157 -10.42 -2.08 12.24
C ALA A 157 -9.53 -3.14 12.92
N ARG A 158 -10.08 -4.04 13.75
CA ARG A 158 -9.27 -5.07 14.42
C ARG A 158 -8.67 -6.08 13.44
N TYR A 159 -9.36 -6.35 12.32
CA TYR A 159 -8.88 -7.24 11.25
C TYR A 159 -7.69 -6.62 10.52
N ARG A 160 -7.79 -5.33 10.16
CA ARG A 160 -6.70 -4.59 9.51
C ARG A 160 -5.51 -4.39 10.44
N LEU A 161 -5.78 -4.09 11.70
CA LEU A 161 -4.74 -3.97 12.72
C LEU A 161 -4.00 -5.29 12.92
N LEU A 162 -4.71 -6.42 13.09
CA LEU A 162 -4.07 -7.73 13.25
C LEU A 162 -3.20 -8.09 12.04
N ALA A 163 -3.72 -7.91 10.82
CA ALA A 163 -2.97 -8.16 9.60
C ALA A 163 -1.69 -7.33 9.55
N LEU A 164 -1.76 -6.02 9.86
CA LEU A 164 -0.59 -5.15 9.88
C LEU A 164 0.43 -5.55 10.95
N LEU A 165 -0.01 -5.88 12.17
CA LEU A 165 0.89 -6.32 13.24
C LEU A 165 1.62 -7.61 12.88
N VAL A 166 0.92 -8.57 12.27
CA VAL A 166 1.52 -9.83 11.79
C VAL A 166 2.48 -9.57 10.63
N GLU A 167 2.13 -8.71 9.69
CA GLU A 167 2.96 -8.34 8.55
C GLU A 167 4.25 -7.63 8.97
N THR A 168 4.19 -6.74 9.97
CA THR A 168 5.34 -5.98 10.47
C THR A 168 6.11 -6.70 11.59
N ASN A 169 5.86 -8.00 11.77
CA ASN A 169 6.51 -8.84 12.79
C ASN A 169 6.37 -8.33 14.23
N ARG A 170 5.35 -7.50 14.51
CA ARG A 170 4.98 -7.04 15.86
C ARG A 170 4.22 -8.13 16.60
N ASN A 171 4.86 -9.28 16.75
CA ASN A 171 4.23 -10.53 17.18
C ASN A 171 3.59 -10.41 18.57
N GLU A 172 4.26 -9.76 19.53
CA GLU A 172 3.72 -9.57 20.90
C GLU A 172 2.43 -8.74 20.90
N GLU A 173 2.36 -7.69 20.10
CA GLU A 173 1.17 -6.85 19.98
C GLU A 173 0.03 -7.57 19.24
N ALA A 174 0.37 -8.38 18.22
CA ALA A 174 -0.59 -9.23 17.54
C ALA A 174 -1.19 -10.28 18.49
N GLU A 175 -0.36 -10.91 19.33
CA GLU A 175 -0.80 -11.86 20.35
C GLU A 175 -1.69 -11.20 21.41
N ALA A 176 -1.34 -9.98 21.86
CA ALA A 176 -2.17 -9.21 22.77
C ALA A 176 -3.55 -8.91 22.18
N LEU A 177 -3.61 -8.49 20.90
CA LEU A 177 -4.88 -8.24 20.20
C LEU A 177 -5.70 -9.52 20.03
N LEU A 178 -5.06 -10.63 19.66
CA LEU A 178 -5.72 -11.93 19.58
C LEU A 178 -6.30 -12.36 20.93
N LYS A 179 -5.62 -12.06 22.04
CA LYS A 179 -6.13 -12.35 23.39
C LYS A 179 -7.30 -11.44 23.78
N GLU A 180 -7.27 -10.17 23.37
CA GLU A 180 -8.37 -9.22 23.62
C GLU A 180 -9.68 -9.67 22.95
N TYR A 181 -9.59 -10.25 21.75
CA TYR A 181 -10.72 -10.75 20.97
C TYR A 181 -10.65 -12.28 20.80
N GLU A 182 -10.63 -13.02 21.92
CA GLU A 182 -10.51 -14.48 21.91
C GLU A 182 -11.75 -15.21 21.38
N GLU A 183 -12.90 -14.55 21.43
CA GLU A 183 -14.20 -15.02 20.95
C GLU A 183 -14.35 -14.99 19.41
N GLU A 184 -13.42 -14.35 18.70
CA GLU A 184 -13.45 -14.26 17.24
C GLU A 184 -13.29 -15.64 16.58
N TYR A 185 -14.18 -15.92 15.63
CA TYR A 185 -14.38 -17.28 15.12
C TYR A 185 -13.97 -17.47 13.66
N LEU A 186 -13.63 -16.40 12.93
CA LEU A 186 -13.21 -16.47 11.53
C LEU A 186 -11.83 -17.13 11.38
N ALA A 187 -11.59 -17.71 10.20
CA ALA A 187 -10.35 -18.42 9.88
C ALA A 187 -9.11 -17.53 10.03
N ASP A 188 -9.22 -16.24 9.67
CA ASP A 188 -8.19 -15.21 9.79
C ASP A 188 -7.48 -15.25 11.16
N TRP A 189 -8.24 -15.35 12.25
CA TRP A 189 -7.71 -15.35 13.62
C TRP A 189 -6.94 -16.63 13.92
N ALA A 190 -7.46 -17.77 13.48
CA ALA A 190 -6.82 -19.06 13.73
C ALA A 190 -5.53 -19.22 12.93
N TYR A 191 -5.51 -18.77 11.67
CA TYR A 191 -4.32 -18.77 10.85
C TYR A 191 -3.26 -17.78 11.37
N ALA A 192 -3.66 -16.60 11.85
CA ALA A 192 -2.73 -15.67 12.50
C ALA A 192 -2.10 -16.29 13.77
N ARG A 193 -2.91 -16.89 14.65
CA ARG A 193 -2.40 -17.60 15.86
C ARG A 193 -1.41 -18.70 15.52
N ALA A 194 -1.73 -19.53 14.53
CA ALA A 194 -0.87 -20.63 14.09
C ALA A 194 0.49 -20.10 13.57
N LEU A 195 0.46 -19.04 12.75
CA LEU A 195 1.68 -18.43 12.21
C LEU A 195 2.54 -17.80 13.32
N LEU A 196 1.93 -17.05 14.25
CA LEU A 196 2.66 -16.42 15.37
C LEU A 196 3.29 -17.48 16.28
N MET A 197 2.57 -18.56 16.59
CA MET A 197 3.12 -19.67 17.36
C MET A 197 4.29 -20.34 16.63
N PHE A 198 4.18 -20.53 15.32
CA PHE A 198 5.28 -21.06 14.52
C PHE A 198 6.49 -20.12 14.48
N ARG A 199 6.29 -18.81 14.40
CA ARG A 199 7.39 -17.83 14.47
C ARG A 199 8.11 -17.87 15.82
N SER A 200 7.36 -18.06 16.90
CA SER A 200 7.90 -18.07 18.27
C SER A 200 8.62 -19.38 18.60
N GLU A 201 7.99 -20.53 18.34
CA GLU A 201 8.46 -21.84 18.80
C GLU A 201 8.93 -22.77 17.67
N GLY A 202 8.67 -22.42 16.41
CA GLY A 202 8.88 -23.30 15.26
C GLY A 202 7.82 -24.39 15.13
N ASP A 203 8.21 -25.52 14.56
CA ASP A 203 7.33 -26.68 14.35
C ASP A 203 7.25 -27.56 15.62
N THR A 204 6.42 -27.14 16.58
CA THR A 204 6.17 -27.83 17.85
C THR A 204 4.80 -28.50 17.87
N ALA A 205 4.55 -29.36 18.86
CA ALA A 205 3.22 -29.94 19.05
C ALA A 205 2.13 -28.86 19.20
N ARG A 206 2.48 -27.74 19.86
CA ARG A 206 1.58 -26.61 20.09
C ARG A 206 1.27 -25.83 18.82
N SER A 207 2.27 -25.51 18.00
CA SER A 207 2.03 -24.82 16.72
C SER A 207 1.21 -25.71 15.77
N ARG A 208 1.49 -27.02 15.72
CA ARG A 208 0.70 -27.99 14.94
C ARG A 208 -0.75 -28.09 15.42
N GLU A 209 -1.00 -28.09 16.73
CA GLU A 209 -2.36 -28.10 17.28
C GLU A 209 -3.15 -26.85 16.84
N LEU A 210 -2.56 -25.67 16.95
CA LEU A 210 -3.19 -24.42 16.50
C LEU A 210 -3.44 -24.42 14.99
N LEU A 211 -2.49 -24.94 14.19
CA LEU A 211 -2.68 -25.07 12.75
C LEU A 211 -3.79 -26.07 12.40
N ALA A 212 -3.90 -27.20 13.12
CA ALA A 212 -4.98 -28.15 12.93
C ALA A 212 -6.36 -27.49 13.18
N VAL A 213 -6.47 -26.65 14.22
CA VAL A 213 -7.68 -25.86 14.47
C VAL A 213 -7.99 -24.91 13.30
N ALA A 214 -6.98 -24.22 12.76
CA ALA A 214 -7.14 -23.33 11.61
C ALA A 214 -7.61 -24.09 10.35
N LEU A 215 -7.03 -25.27 10.09
CA LEU A 215 -7.42 -26.14 8.96
C LEU A 215 -8.86 -26.65 9.08
N VAL A 216 -9.31 -27.00 10.30
CA VAL A 216 -10.70 -27.39 10.55
C VAL A 216 -11.66 -26.24 10.31
N LYS A 217 -11.27 -25.00 10.68
CA LYS A 217 -12.08 -23.81 10.41
C LYS A 217 -12.24 -23.55 8.92
N ASN A 218 -11.16 -23.61 8.14
CA ASN A 218 -11.25 -23.41 6.71
C ASN A 218 -10.12 -24.11 5.93
N ALA A 219 -10.43 -25.28 5.37
CA ALA A 219 -9.49 -26.08 4.60
C ALA A 219 -9.16 -25.50 3.21
N HIS A 220 -9.83 -24.43 2.76
CA HIS A 220 -9.53 -23.78 1.49
C HIS A 220 -8.33 -22.83 1.57
N VAL A 221 -8.04 -22.27 2.75
CA VAL A 221 -6.97 -21.27 2.96
C VAL A 221 -5.59 -21.74 2.48
N PRO A 222 -5.12 -22.98 2.77
CA PRO A 222 -3.80 -23.43 2.34
C PRO A 222 -3.63 -23.41 0.82
N HIS A 223 -4.70 -23.61 0.04
CA HIS A 223 -4.61 -23.56 -1.42
C HIS A 223 -4.21 -22.19 -1.94
N TYR A 224 -4.59 -21.11 -1.25
CA TYR A 224 -4.20 -19.75 -1.62
C TYR A 224 -2.84 -19.39 -1.05
N LEU A 225 -2.61 -19.64 0.25
CA LEU A 225 -1.32 -19.33 0.91
C LEU A 225 -0.13 -20.04 0.22
N LEU A 226 -0.33 -21.29 -0.22
CA LEU A 226 0.69 -22.10 -0.90
C LEU A 226 0.72 -21.90 -2.43
N ALA A 227 0.07 -20.85 -2.95
CA ALA A 227 0.07 -20.50 -4.37
C ALA A 227 -0.44 -21.63 -5.31
N ARG A 228 -1.39 -22.45 -4.83
CA ARG A 228 -2.09 -23.46 -5.65
C ARG A 228 -3.30 -22.88 -6.37
N LYS A 229 -3.92 -21.86 -5.78
CA LYS A 229 -4.95 -21.01 -6.38
C LYS A 229 -4.45 -19.57 -6.44
N LYS A 230 -4.87 -18.84 -7.47
CA LYS A 230 -4.65 -17.39 -7.57
C LYS A 230 -5.79 -16.66 -6.86
N LEU A 231 -5.48 -15.54 -6.22
CA LEU A 231 -6.50 -14.63 -5.73
C LEU A 231 -7.33 -14.07 -6.90
N PRO A 232 -8.65 -13.93 -6.75
CA PRO A 232 -9.49 -13.34 -7.79
C PRO A 232 -9.15 -11.86 -8.00
N LYS A 233 -9.33 -11.36 -9.22
CA LYS A 233 -9.10 -9.93 -9.54
C LYS A 233 -10.16 -9.01 -8.91
N THR A 234 -11.34 -9.56 -8.59
CA THR A 234 -12.47 -8.85 -8.02
C THR A 234 -13.10 -9.72 -6.94
N ARG A 235 -13.44 -9.13 -5.80
CA ARG A 235 -14.24 -9.80 -4.77
C ARG A 235 -15.71 -9.81 -5.17
N GLU A 236 -16.32 -10.99 -5.20
CA GLU A 236 -17.74 -11.19 -5.40
C GLU A 236 -18.36 -11.83 -4.15
N GLY A 237 -19.54 -11.36 -3.72
CA GLY A 237 -20.29 -11.97 -2.63
C GLY A 237 -19.90 -11.53 -1.21
N PHE A 238 -20.44 -12.25 -0.23
CA PHE A 238 -20.18 -12.06 1.20
C PHE A 238 -19.06 -13.00 1.67
N ILE A 239 -18.38 -12.62 2.75
CA ILE A 239 -17.47 -13.53 3.46
C ILE A 239 -18.33 -14.49 4.28
N SER A 240 -18.29 -15.77 3.92
CA SER A 240 -19.03 -16.83 4.59
C SER A 240 -18.05 -17.70 5.39
N PRO A 241 -18.23 -17.84 6.71
CA PRO A 241 -17.35 -18.66 7.54
C PRO A 241 -17.25 -20.11 7.04
N GLY A 242 -16.03 -20.61 6.91
CA GLY A 242 -15.69 -21.95 6.41
C GLY A 242 -15.74 -22.12 4.90
N GLU A 243 -16.23 -21.13 4.14
CA GLU A 243 -16.30 -21.21 2.68
C GLU A 243 -15.06 -20.61 2.01
N GLU A 244 -14.96 -20.79 0.69
CA GLU A 244 -13.86 -20.27 -0.12
C GLU A 244 -13.77 -18.73 -0.09
N SER A 245 -14.89 -18.02 0.13
CA SER A 245 -14.92 -16.55 0.24
C SER A 245 -14.15 -16.04 1.47
N GLU A 246 -14.26 -16.73 2.61
CA GLU A 246 -13.43 -16.46 3.79
C GLU A 246 -11.97 -16.82 3.52
N ALA A 247 -11.71 -17.92 2.82
CA ALA A 247 -10.34 -18.32 2.52
C ALA A 247 -9.58 -17.30 1.66
N ILE A 248 -10.28 -16.69 0.69
CA ILE A 248 -9.76 -15.58 -0.10
C ILE A 248 -9.43 -14.38 0.80
N SER A 249 -10.32 -14.02 1.74
CA SER A 249 -10.07 -12.92 2.68
C SER A 249 -8.86 -13.19 3.58
N CYS A 250 -8.78 -14.39 4.15
CA CYS A 250 -7.65 -14.82 4.98
C CYS A 250 -6.33 -14.77 4.18
N ALA A 251 -6.34 -15.24 2.95
CA ALA A 251 -5.16 -15.21 2.09
C ALA A 251 -4.76 -13.77 1.71
N GLU A 252 -5.71 -12.89 1.39
CA GLU A 252 -5.39 -11.48 1.15
C GLU A 252 -4.77 -10.80 2.38
N ALA A 253 -5.21 -11.17 3.58
CA ALA A 253 -4.67 -10.62 4.82
C ALA A 253 -3.26 -11.13 5.15
N TYR A 254 -3.00 -12.43 4.98
CA TYR A 254 -1.81 -13.08 5.56
C TYR A 254 -0.88 -13.77 4.56
N MET A 255 -1.21 -13.84 3.27
CA MET A 255 -0.38 -14.57 2.29
C MET A 255 1.06 -14.09 2.27
N LEU A 256 1.29 -12.78 2.38
CA LEU A 256 2.65 -12.25 2.44
C LEU A 256 3.36 -12.68 3.73
N SER A 257 2.71 -12.57 4.89
CA SER A 257 3.28 -12.94 6.19
C SER A 257 3.65 -14.43 6.25
N TRP A 258 2.80 -15.32 5.70
CA TRP A 258 3.10 -16.74 5.57
C TRP A 258 4.25 -16.99 4.59
N ARG A 259 4.31 -16.22 3.50
CA ARG A 259 5.37 -16.34 2.49
C ARG A 259 6.76 -16.01 3.02
N LEU A 260 6.83 -14.90 3.75
CA LEU A 260 8.08 -14.34 4.25
C LEU A 260 8.55 -15.00 5.55
N THR A 261 7.71 -15.79 6.22
CA THR A 261 8.14 -16.52 7.42
C THR A 261 8.92 -17.78 6.99
N PRO A 262 10.23 -17.88 7.30
CA PRO A 262 11.04 -19.00 6.84
C PRO A 262 10.49 -20.35 7.29
N GLY A 263 10.32 -21.29 6.35
CA GLY A 263 9.82 -22.63 6.61
C GLY A 263 8.32 -22.76 6.86
N ALA A 264 7.57 -21.65 6.95
CA ALA A 264 6.15 -21.67 7.30
C ALA A 264 5.28 -22.31 6.20
N ALA A 265 5.62 -22.14 4.92
CA ALA A 265 4.87 -22.79 3.85
C ALA A 265 5.23 -24.26 3.65
N GLU A 266 6.49 -24.66 3.83
CA GLU A 266 6.87 -26.08 3.86
C GLU A 266 6.14 -26.80 5.00
N TRP A 267 6.06 -26.13 6.17
CA TRP A 267 5.28 -26.59 7.30
C TRP A 267 3.79 -26.69 6.96
N LEU A 268 3.17 -25.61 6.48
CA LEU A 268 1.75 -25.60 6.10
C LEU A 268 1.44 -26.66 5.03
N ALA A 269 2.32 -26.84 4.04
CA ALA A 269 2.15 -27.85 2.99
C ALA A 269 2.17 -29.27 3.55
N ARG A 270 3.06 -29.55 4.50
CA ARG A 270 3.14 -30.85 5.18
C ARG A 270 1.88 -31.12 6.01
N GLU A 271 1.48 -30.17 6.86
CA GLU A 271 0.37 -30.37 7.81
C GLU A 271 -1.00 -30.37 7.11
N SER A 272 -1.17 -29.59 6.03
CA SER A 272 -2.43 -29.55 5.27
C SER A 272 -2.54 -30.61 4.17
N GLY A 273 -1.42 -31.25 3.78
CA GLY A 273 -1.35 -32.13 2.62
C GLY A 273 -1.46 -31.42 1.26
N VAL A 274 -1.54 -30.10 1.22
CA VAL A 274 -1.56 -29.31 -0.01
C VAL A 274 -0.12 -29.05 -0.45
N PRO A 275 0.30 -29.46 -1.67
CA PRO A 275 1.67 -29.25 -2.11
C PRO A 275 1.95 -27.77 -2.37
N LEU A 276 3.21 -27.36 -2.18
CA LEU A 276 3.71 -26.05 -2.60
C LEU A 276 3.46 -25.81 -4.11
N GLY A 277 2.88 -24.67 -4.43
CA GLY A 277 2.74 -24.19 -5.81
C GLY A 277 4.10 -23.97 -6.47
N ARG A 278 4.13 -24.02 -7.81
CA ARG A 278 5.37 -23.76 -8.58
C ARG A 278 5.93 -22.36 -8.36
N GLY A 279 5.11 -21.43 -7.85
CA GLY A 279 5.49 -20.05 -7.58
C GLY A 279 6.07 -19.77 -6.18
N TYR A 280 6.45 -20.81 -5.43
CA TYR A 280 7.04 -20.66 -4.09
C TYR A 280 8.57 -20.88 -4.07
N ARG A 281 9.17 -21.34 -5.19
CA ARG A 281 10.62 -21.59 -5.26
C ARG A 281 11.30 -20.45 -6.00
N PRO A 282 12.18 -19.66 -5.37
CA PRO A 282 13.04 -18.72 -6.10
C PRO A 282 13.86 -19.51 -7.12
N ARG A 283 13.77 -19.15 -8.38
CA ARG A 283 14.60 -19.73 -9.44
C ARG A 283 14.90 -18.68 -10.49
N LEU A 284 15.90 -17.86 -10.19
CA LEU A 284 16.79 -17.31 -11.20
C LEU A 284 18.22 -17.45 -10.67
N THR A 285 18.91 -18.52 -11.08
CA THR A 285 20.35 -18.72 -10.80
C THR A 285 21.23 -18.26 -11.96
N THR A 286 20.64 -17.63 -12.98
CA THR A 286 21.33 -17.21 -14.21
C THR A 286 20.69 -15.94 -14.76
N LEU A 287 21.50 -14.96 -15.17
CA LEU A 287 21.04 -13.66 -15.67
C LEU A 287 20.10 -13.82 -16.89
N PHE A 288 20.64 -14.22 -18.04
CA PHE A 288 19.85 -14.43 -19.27
C PHE A 288 20.04 -15.85 -19.81
N PRO A 289 18.98 -16.50 -20.35
CA PRO A 289 19.13 -17.70 -21.16
C PRO A 289 20.11 -17.49 -22.32
N ALA A 290 20.85 -18.52 -22.71
CA ALA A 290 21.95 -18.39 -23.69
C ALA A 290 21.53 -17.76 -25.04
N THR A 291 20.33 -18.09 -25.52
CA THR A 291 19.75 -17.53 -26.76
C THR A 291 19.39 -16.06 -26.61
N GLU A 292 18.79 -15.70 -25.47
CA GLU A 292 18.40 -14.33 -25.13
C GLU A 292 19.64 -13.45 -24.95
N LYS A 293 20.62 -13.92 -24.18
CA LYS A 293 21.92 -13.25 -23.94
C LYS A 293 22.59 -12.84 -25.26
N LYS A 294 22.65 -13.75 -26.23
CA LYS A 294 23.27 -13.49 -27.55
C LYS A 294 22.55 -12.39 -28.33
N ASN A 295 21.23 -12.38 -28.31
CA ASN A 295 20.43 -11.41 -29.06
C ASN A 295 20.42 -10.03 -28.37
N LEU A 296 20.32 -9.99 -27.04
CA LEU A 296 20.43 -8.76 -26.26
C LEU A 296 21.81 -8.11 -26.42
N ALA A 297 22.89 -8.90 -26.38
CA ALA A 297 24.24 -8.37 -26.61
C ALA A 297 24.38 -7.72 -28.00
N ARG A 298 23.75 -8.32 -29.03
CA ARG A 298 23.72 -7.75 -30.38
C ARG A 298 22.89 -6.48 -30.45
N LEU A 299 21.78 -6.42 -29.72
CA LEU A 299 20.92 -5.25 -29.67
C LEU A 299 21.63 -4.07 -29.00
N LEU A 300 22.27 -4.29 -27.84
CA LEU A 300 23.01 -3.26 -27.12
C LEU A 300 24.17 -2.70 -27.96
N ALA A 301 24.83 -3.55 -28.76
CA ALA A 301 25.88 -3.12 -29.69
C ALA A 301 25.38 -2.24 -30.86
N LEU A 302 24.06 -2.04 -31.02
CA LEU A 302 23.48 -1.11 -32.00
C LEU A 302 23.20 0.29 -31.44
N ALA A 303 23.48 0.51 -30.15
CA ALA A 303 23.40 1.84 -29.56
C ALA A 303 24.28 2.83 -30.33
N THR A 304 23.76 4.04 -30.54
CA THR A 304 24.49 5.08 -31.30
C THR A 304 25.78 5.48 -30.59
N VAL A 305 25.73 5.52 -29.26
CA VAL A 305 26.87 5.76 -28.36
C VAL A 305 27.05 4.52 -27.49
N PRO A 306 27.93 3.56 -27.87
CA PRO A 306 28.07 2.29 -27.16
C PRO A 306 28.38 2.42 -25.67
N ASP A 307 29.10 3.47 -25.26
CA ASP A 307 29.47 3.72 -23.86
C ASP A 307 28.29 4.20 -23.00
N GLU A 308 27.22 4.70 -23.62
CA GLU A 308 25.98 5.07 -22.92
C GLU A 308 24.99 3.91 -22.79
N ALA A 309 25.21 2.81 -23.52
CA ALA A 309 24.34 1.65 -23.47
C ALA A 309 24.66 0.78 -22.25
N LEU A 310 23.61 0.23 -21.62
CA LEU A 310 23.81 -0.72 -20.54
C LEU A 310 24.53 -1.97 -21.04
N ASN A 311 25.43 -2.52 -20.23
CA ASN A 311 25.93 -3.86 -20.46
C ASN A 311 24.88 -4.93 -20.08
N LEU A 312 25.18 -6.22 -20.28
CA LEU A 312 24.19 -7.28 -20.03
C LEU A 312 23.82 -7.40 -18.55
N GLU A 313 24.79 -7.29 -17.66
CA GLU A 313 24.59 -7.32 -16.22
C GLU A 313 23.70 -6.15 -15.76
N SER A 314 23.99 -4.92 -16.20
CA SER A 314 23.18 -3.74 -15.92
C SER A 314 21.79 -3.80 -16.56
N LEU A 315 21.67 -4.28 -17.81
CA LEU A 315 20.36 -4.48 -18.43
C LEU A 315 19.51 -5.47 -17.61
N HIS A 316 20.12 -6.53 -17.09
CA HIS A 316 19.42 -7.48 -16.24
C HIS A 316 18.93 -6.82 -14.94
N GLY A 317 19.79 -6.07 -14.26
CA GLY A 317 19.42 -5.32 -13.05
C GLY A 317 18.29 -4.32 -13.33
N PHE A 318 18.36 -3.66 -14.48
CA PHE A 318 17.36 -2.70 -14.92
C PHE A 318 15.99 -3.34 -15.19
N LEU A 319 15.95 -4.46 -15.95
CA LEU A 319 14.72 -5.21 -16.19
C LEU A 319 14.15 -5.81 -14.89
N PHE A 320 15.01 -6.22 -13.96
CA PHE A 320 14.60 -6.63 -12.62
C PHE A 320 13.89 -5.48 -11.89
N GLY A 321 14.51 -4.28 -11.87
CA GLY A 321 13.95 -3.09 -11.25
C GLY A 321 12.61 -2.65 -11.86
N LEU A 322 12.51 -2.65 -13.19
CA LEU A 322 11.25 -2.40 -13.89
C LEU A 322 10.18 -3.42 -13.49
N ALA A 323 10.54 -4.70 -13.44
CA ALA A 323 9.60 -5.74 -13.10
C ALA A 323 9.10 -5.63 -11.66
N ILE A 324 9.94 -5.26 -10.68
CA ILE A 324 9.53 -5.09 -9.28
C ILE A 324 8.78 -3.78 -9.01
N THR A 325 8.95 -2.76 -9.86
CA THR A 325 8.23 -1.49 -9.70
C THR A 325 6.70 -1.71 -9.80
N PRO A 326 5.89 -1.38 -8.78
CA PRO A 326 4.44 -1.59 -8.79
C PRO A 326 3.67 -0.73 -9.80
N GLU A 327 4.32 0.28 -10.36
CA GLU A 327 3.79 1.20 -11.36
C GLU A 327 4.30 0.87 -12.76
N MET A 328 3.41 0.95 -13.75
CA MET A 328 3.81 0.81 -15.14
C MET A 328 4.70 2.00 -15.53
N VAL A 329 5.89 1.67 -16.02
CA VAL A 329 6.81 2.61 -16.66
C VAL A 329 6.73 2.36 -18.16
N LYS A 330 6.38 3.37 -18.95
CA LYS A 330 6.19 3.18 -20.39
C LYS A 330 7.54 2.94 -21.08
N PRO A 331 7.59 2.15 -22.18
CA PRO A 331 8.80 1.97 -22.97
C PRO A 331 9.50 3.28 -23.35
N SER A 332 8.74 4.32 -23.71
CA SER A 332 9.30 5.64 -24.03
C SER A 332 10.04 6.32 -22.87
N GLU A 333 9.76 5.93 -21.62
CA GLU A 333 10.45 6.46 -20.43
C GLU A 333 11.75 5.70 -20.15
N TRP A 334 11.80 4.39 -20.38
CA TRP A 334 12.92 3.55 -19.94
C TRP A 334 13.88 3.13 -21.05
N LEU A 335 13.47 3.13 -22.33
CA LEU A 335 14.36 2.81 -23.45
C LEU A 335 15.60 3.71 -23.55
N PRO A 336 15.52 5.03 -23.29
CA PRO A 336 16.72 5.90 -23.28
C PRO A 336 17.77 5.49 -22.25
N PHE A 337 17.35 4.94 -21.10
CA PHE A 337 18.28 4.45 -20.07
C PHE A 337 18.99 3.16 -20.49
N VAL A 338 18.44 2.40 -21.45
CA VAL A 338 19.05 1.17 -21.95
C VAL A 338 20.09 1.46 -23.03
N PHE A 339 19.87 2.48 -23.85
CA PHE A 339 20.62 2.71 -25.08
C PHE A 339 21.36 4.05 -25.18
N GLY A 340 21.13 4.98 -24.25
CA GLY A 340 21.55 6.37 -24.37
C GLY A 340 20.47 7.27 -25.00
N GLU A 341 20.69 8.59 -24.98
CA GLU A 341 19.72 9.57 -25.49
C GLU A 341 19.48 9.40 -27.00
N GLU A 342 20.55 9.15 -27.75
CA GLU A 342 20.51 8.77 -29.16
C GLU A 342 20.34 7.25 -29.28
N MET A 343 19.13 6.75 -28.96
CA MET A 343 18.83 5.32 -28.76
C MET A 343 19.53 4.34 -29.73
N LEU A 344 19.13 4.24 -31.00
CA LEU A 344 19.56 3.13 -31.87
C LEU A 344 19.82 3.58 -33.30
N THR A 345 20.87 3.03 -33.91
CA THR A 345 21.11 3.15 -35.36
C THR A 345 20.71 1.86 -36.07
N PHE A 346 19.66 1.91 -36.88
CA PHE A 346 19.19 0.75 -37.64
C PHE A 346 19.49 0.93 -39.13
N THR A 347 20.16 -0.07 -39.73
CA THR A 347 20.35 -0.16 -41.18
C THR A 347 19.27 -1.02 -41.85
N ASN A 348 18.49 -1.78 -41.07
CA ASN A 348 17.46 -2.72 -41.55
C ASN A 348 16.28 -2.82 -40.56
N GLU A 349 15.10 -2.41 -41.01
CA GLU A 349 13.84 -2.35 -40.24
C GLU A 349 13.39 -3.73 -39.69
N LYS A 350 13.60 -4.81 -40.45
CA LYS A 350 13.20 -6.16 -40.02
C LYS A 350 14.13 -6.72 -38.93
N GLN A 351 15.40 -6.33 -38.97
CA GLN A 351 16.38 -6.72 -37.95
C GLN A 351 16.14 -5.94 -36.65
N SER A 352 15.74 -4.68 -36.74
CA SER A 352 15.41 -3.84 -35.58
C SER A 352 14.19 -4.33 -34.82
N GLU A 353 13.12 -4.70 -35.53
CA GLU A 353 11.91 -5.26 -34.91
C GLU A 353 12.21 -6.53 -34.11
N GLN A 354 12.95 -7.47 -34.71
CA GLN A 354 13.29 -8.75 -34.07
C GLN A 354 14.16 -8.61 -32.81
N LEU A 355 15.08 -7.64 -32.81
CA LEU A 355 15.95 -7.40 -31.65
C LEU A 355 15.20 -6.69 -30.53
N LEU A 356 14.39 -5.67 -30.84
CA LEU A 356 13.52 -5.03 -29.86
C LEU A 356 12.48 -6.01 -29.28
N GLU A 357 11.93 -6.90 -30.11
CA GLU A 357 11.05 -7.99 -29.65
C GLU A 357 11.76 -8.88 -28.62
N THR A 358 13.06 -9.15 -28.78
CA THR A 358 13.83 -9.90 -27.78
C THR A 358 13.88 -9.16 -26.44
N LEU A 359 14.07 -7.83 -26.44
CA LEU A 359 14.10 -7.01 -25.22
C LEU A 359 12.73 -6.95 -24.53
N PHE A 360 11.66 -6.78 -25.28
CA PHE A 360 10.31 -6.80 -24.70
C PHE A 360 9.94 -8.18 -24.15
N ASN A 361 10.27 -9.26 -24.87
CA ASN A 361 10.08 -10.63 -24.37
C ASN A 361 10.90 -10.88 -23.08
N ALA A 362 12.10 -10.31 -22.98
CA ALA A 362 12.88 -10.35 -21.75
C ALA A 362 12.13 -9.64 -20.62
N CYS A 363 11.67 -8.41 -20.85
CA CYS A 363 10.89 -7.64 -19.87
C CYS A 363 9.64 -8.40 -19.38
N ASP A 364 8.84 -8.93 -20.31
CA ASP A 364 7.65 -9.73 -20.00
C ASP A 364 8.00 -10.97 -19.16
N ARG A 365 9.12 -11.64 -19.47
CA ARG A 365 9.61 -12.77 -18.67
C ARG A 365 9.92 -12.35 -17.24
N PHE A 366 10.57 -11.21 -16.99
CA PHE A 366 10.83 -10.75 -15.63
C PHE A 366 9.54 -10.44 -14.88
N ILE A 367 8.56 -9.83 -15.56
CA ILE A 367 7.23 -9.59 -14.99
C ILE A 367 6.59 -10.92 -14.61
N ASP A 368 6.58 -11.92 -15.50
CA ASP A 368 6.04 -13.26 -15.26
C ASP A 368 6.74 -13.99 -14.10
N GLU A 369 8.07 -13.88 -14.02
CA GLU A 369 8.86 -14.45 -12.91
C GLU A 369 8.52 -13.78 -11.58
N ARG A 370 8.33 -12.45 -11.55
CA ARG A 370 7.81 -11.73 -10.39
C ARG A 370 6.40 -12.18 -10.04
N GLU A 371 5.49 -12.23 -11.01
CA GLU A 371 4.09 -12.67 -10.80
C GLU A 371 4.03 -14.06 -10.19
N ALA A 372 4.99 -14.90 -10.55
CA ALA A 372 5.10 -16.23 -10.02
C ALA A 372 5.98 -16.34 -8.77
N GLY A 373 6.44 -15.24 -8.15
CA GLY A 373 7.25 -15.30 -6.92
C GLY A 373 8.59 -16.01 -7.09
N ARG A 374 9.12 -16.06 -8.31
CA ARG A 374 10.39 -16.73 -8.65
C ARG A 374 11.56 -15.78 -8.82
N LEU A 375 11.28 -14.49 -8.89
CA LEU A 375 12.27 -13.42 -9.01
C LEU A 375 13.03 -13.25 -7.69
N GLY A 376 14.36 -13.20 -7.76
CA GLY A 376 15.25 -13.09 -6.60
C GLY A 376 16.65 -12.65 -7.01
N PHE A 377 17.50 -12.34 -6.04
CA PHE A 377 18.89 -11.95 -6.29
C PHE A 377 19.61 -13.02 -7.12
N PRO A 378 20.18 -12.69 -8.30
CA PRO A 378 20.57 -13.70 -9.29
C PRO A 378 21.97 -14.29 -9.07
N PHE A 379 22.72 -13.83 -8.07
CA PHE A 379 24.08 -14.28 -7.78
C PHE A 379 24.10 -15.19 -6.55
N ASN A 380 25.01 -16.17 -6.56
CA ASN A 380 25.27 -17.00 -5.39
C ASN A 380 26.32 -16.30 -4.51
N TYR A 381 25.84 -15.49 -3.57
CA TYR A 381 26.71 -14.66 -2.73
C TYR A 381 27.73 -15.50 -1.93
N ASP A 382 27.31 -16.63 -1.35
CA ASP A 382 28.18 -17.54 -0.56
C ASP A 382 29.37 -18.12 -1.34
N LYS A 383 29.30 -18.09 -2.68
CA LYS A 383 30.31 -18.66 -3.58
C LYS A 383 30.86 -17.63 -4.56
N LEU A 384 30.58 -16.35 -4.34
CA LEU A 384 30.99 -15.28 -5.23
C LEU A 384 32.51 -15.10 -5.13
N ALA A 385 33.20 -15.21 -6.26
CA ALA A 385 34.62 -14.89 -6.33
C ALA A 385 34.83 -13.36 -6.43
N LEU A 386 35.97 -12.85 -5.95
CA LEU A 386 36.31 -11.42 -6.01
C LEU A 386 36.25 -10.88 -7.44
N GLU A 387 36.65 -11.68 -8.43
CA GLU A 387 36.64 -11.31 -9.84
C GLU A 387 35.22 -11.18 -10.43
N GLU A 388 34.20 -11.70 -9.73
CA GLU A 388 32.80 -11.58 -10.12
C GLU A 388 32.11 -10.36 -9.50
N MET A 389 32.73 -9.66 -8.55
CA MET A 389 32.16 -8.46 -7.92
C MET A 389 31.78 -7.36 -8.91
N PRO A 390 32.59 -7.03 -9.94
CA PRO A 390 32.20 -6.03 -10.94
C PRO A 390 30.88 -6.36 -11.65
N ARG A 391 30.59 -7.66 -11.86
CA ARG A 391 29.33 -8.09 -12.47
C ARG A 391 28.12 -7.85 -11.56
N VAL A 392 28.33 -7.93 -10.25
CA VAL A 392 27.30 -7.63 -9.23
C VAL A 392 27.09 -6.12 -9.14
N GLN A 393 28.17 -5.33 -9.16
CA GLN A 393 28.12 -3.87 -9.24
C GLN A 393 27.34 -3.39 -10.48
N ASP A 394 27.68 -3.90 -11.66
CA ASP A 394 26.97 -3.58 -12.91
C ASP A 394 25.47 -3.88 -12.80
N TRP A 395 25.12 -5.03 -12.20
CA TRP A 395 23.74 -5.40 -11.95
C TRP A 395 23.05 -4.45 -10.97
N ALA A 396 23.72 -4.09 -9.88
CA ALA A 396 23.20 -3.13 -8.90
C ALA A 396 22.99 -1.75 -9.51
N TYR A 397 23.90 -1.29 -10.39
CA TYR A 397 23.76 -0.05 -11.14
C TYR A 397 22.50 -0.04 -12.00
N GLY A 398 22.27 -1.11 -12.76
CA GLY A 398 21.04 -1.27 -13.54
C GLY A 398 19.78 -1.22 -12.68
N LEU A 399 19.80 -1.91 -11.52
CA LEU A 399 18.69 -1.87 -10.58
C LEU A 399 18.46 -0.45 -10.05
N PHE A 400 19.52 0.25 -9.61
CA PHE A 400 19.49 1.63 -9.16
C PHE A 400 18.81 2.56 -10.17
N LEU A 401 19.20 2.50 -11.45
CA LEU A 401 18.60 3.31 -12.51
C LEU A 401 17.08 3.07 -12.62
N ALA A 402 16.64 1.82 -12.55
CA ALA A 402 15.22 1.49 -12.60
C ALA A 402 14.46 1.97 -11.35
N LEU A 403 15.04 1.87 -10.15
CA LEU A 403 14.44 2.43 -8.92
C LEU A 403 14.29 3.96 -9.03
N GLY A 404 15.30 4.63 -9.58
CA GLY A 404 15.32 6.07 -9.81
C GLY A 404 14.21 6.59 -10.73
N MET A 405 13.55 5.72 -11.51
CA MET A 405 12.40 6.10 -12.33
C MET A 405 11.13 6.40 -11.50
N ARG A 406 11.05 5.84 -10.28
CA ARG A 406 9.93 6.05 -9.34
C ARG A 406 10.46 6.20 -7.91
N PRO A 407 11.23 7.27 -7.62
CA PRO A 407 11.99 7.38 -6.37
C PRO A 407 11.10 7.41 -5.12
N GLY A 408 9.88 7.96 -5.23
CA GLY A 408 8.90 8.00 -4.14
C GLY A 408 8.40 6.61 -3.69
N ILE A 409 8.45 5.60 -4.58
CA ILE A 409 8.09 4.23 -4.19
C ILE A 409 9.15 3.64 -3.27
N TRP A 410 10.42 3.96 -3.53
CA TRP A 410 11.57 3.34 -2.89
C TRP A 410 12.16 4.16 -1.74
N GLY A 411 11.51 5.26 -1.35
CA GLY A 411 11.97 6.13 -0.27
C GLY A 411 13.17 7.02 -0.61
N LEU A 412 13.48 7.22 -1.90
CA LEU A 412 14.60 8.01 -2.40
C LEU A 412 14.24 9.50 -2.55
N ARG A 413 13.86 10.20 -1.47
CA ARG A 413 13.49 11.63 -1.50
C ARG A 413 14.53 12.52 -0.82
N ASP A 414 14.72 13.74 -1.35
CA ASP A 414 15.60 14.76 -0.78
C ASP A 414 15.27 15.10 0.68
N GLY A 415 16.30 15.11 1.54
CA GLY A 415 16.24 15.66 2.90
C GLY A 415 15.86 14.69 4.03
N GLN A 416 15.76 13.37 3.77
CA GLN A 416 15.57 12.37 4.84
C GLN A 416 16.72 11.37 5.03
N TYR A 417 17.76 11.45 4.20
CA TYR A 417 18.90 10.52 4.21
C TYR A 417 19.57 10.35 5.58
N GLU A 418 19.80 11.44 6.31
CA GLU A 418 20.59 11.43 7.55
C GLU A 418 19.96 10.61 8.70
N ARG A 419 18.64 10.66 8.89
CA ARG A 419 17.96 9.91 9.98
C ARG A 419 17.72 8.43 9.63
N MET A 420 17.81 8.06 8.35
CA MET A 420 17.47 6.72 7.87
C MET A 420 18.68 5.79 7.88
N LEU A 421 19.87 6.33 7.59
CA LEU A 421 21.15 5.61 7.70
C LEU A 421 21.43 5.16 9.16
N GLU A 422 20.91 5.87 10.15
CA GLU A 422 21.06 5.54 11.58
C GLU A 422 20.36 4.22 12.00
N ARG A 423 19.34 3.76 11.25
CA ARG A 423 18.55 2.57 11.61
C ARG A 423 18.87 1.33 10.78
N GLN A 424 19.61 1.44 9.67
CA GLN A 424 19.97 0.33 8.77
C GLN A 424 18.81 -0.60 8.38
N GLU A 425 17.59 -0.08 8.27
CA GLU A 425 16.37 -0.87 8.06
C GLU A 425 15.41 -0.20 7.06
N GLY A 426 14.62 -1.02 6.36
CA GLY A 426 13.51 -0.58 5.51
C GLY A 426 13.88 -0.30 4.04
N VAL A 427 12.87 0.10 3.26
CA VAL A 427 12.98 0.22 1.78
C VAL A 427 14.01 1.25 1.33
N ALA A 428 14.15 2.38 2.04
CA ALA A 428 15.10 3.42 1.67
C ALA A 428 16.55 3.02 1.97
N TRP A 429 16.79 2.32 3.09
CA TRP A 429 18.09 1.72 3.36
C TRP A 429 18.46 0.72 2.27
N ALA A 430 17.54 -0.17 1.91
CA ALA A 430 17.75 -1.13 0.84
C ALA A 430 18.06 -0.45 -0.51
N ALA A 431 17.35 0.65 -0.83
CA ALA A 431 17.64 1.44 -2.02
C ALA A 431 19.00 2.16 -1.95
N ALA A 432 19.42 2.61 -0.77
CA ALA A 432 20.74 3.19 -0.53
C ALA A 432 21.85 2.14 -0.72
N VAL A 433 21.69 0.92 -0.18
CA VAL A 433 22.62 -0.20 -0.41
C VAL A 433 22.80 -0.46 -1.91
N VAL A 434 21.69 -0.56 -2.66
CA VAL A 434 21.73 -0.74 -4.12
C VAL A 434 22.44 0.43 -4.82
N SER A 435 22.15 1.67 -4.42
CA SER A 435 22.79 2.86 -4.98
C SER A 435 24.30 2.88 -4.71
N THR A 436 24.72 2.62 -3.48
CA THR A 436 26.14 2.62 -3.09
C THR A 436 26.93 1.53 -3.80
N VAL A 437 26.36 0.33 -3.92
CA VAL A 437 27.03 -0.77 -4.63
C VAL A 437 27.07 -0.52 -6.13
N GLY A 438 26.03 0.09 -6.71
CA GLY A 438 25.93 0.39 -8.14
C GLY A 438 26.72 1.62 -8.59
N LEU A 439 27.02 2.55 -7.69
CA LEU A 439 27.75 3.81 -7.94
C LEU A 439 28.78 4.07 -6.82
N PRO A 440 29.87 3.28 -6.74
CA PRO A 440 30.91 3.49 -5.74
C PRO A 440 31.59 4.86 -5.86
N GLU A 441 31.66 5.45 -7.06
CA GLU A 441 32.28 6.75 -7.28
C GLU A 441 31.52 7.86 -6.52
N ALA A 442 30.19 7.73 -6.38
CA ALA A 442 29.38 8.67 -5.60
C ALA A 442 29.61 8.52 -4.08
N LEU A 443 30.00 7.33 -3.62
CA LEU A 443 30.43 7.11 -2.24
C LEU A 443 31.78 7.78 -1.99
N ASP A 444 32.74 7.60 -2.91
CA ASP A 444 34.07 8.20 -2.81
C ASP A 444 33.95 9.72 -2.69
N GLU A 445 33.18 10.35 -3.59
CA GLU A 445 32.91 11.80 -3.54
C GLU A 445 32.29 12.26 -2.21
N ALA A 446 31.37 11.46 -1.65
CA ALA A 446 30.70 11.79 -0.39
C ALA A 446 31.64 11.68 0.83
N VAL A 447 32.46 10.63 0.89
CA VAL A 447 33.43 10.42 1.98
C VAL A 447 34.54 11.48 1.92
N GLU A 448 35.01 11.84 0.72
CA GLU A 448 35.95 12.95 0.54
C GLU A 448 35.38 14.28 1.05
N ALA A 449 34.10 14.56 0.75
CA ALA A 449 33.43 15.78 1.19
C ALA A 449 33.29 15.89 2.72
N ASP A 450 33.14 14.76 3.41
CA ASP A 450 33.04 14.69 4.88
C ASP A 450 34.40 14.83 5.59
N GLY A 451 35.52 14.76 4.86
CA GLY A 451 36.86 15.08 5.39
C GLY A 451 37.44 14.01 6.31
N TYR A 452 37.17 12.72 6.06
CA TYR A 452 37.82 11.61 6.76
C TYR A 452 39.35 11.62 6.56
N GLU A 453 40.10 11.21 7.59
CA GLU A 453 41.58 11.21 7.55
C GLU A 453 42.15 10.24 6.48
N ASP A 454 41.46 9.12 6.24
CA ASP A 454 41.76 8.14 5.18
C ASP A 454 40.46 7.80 4.42
N ALA A 455 40.10 8.68 3.48
CA ALA A 455 38.85 8.59 2.74
C ALA A 455 38.74 7.29 1.91
N ASP A 456 39.84 6.86 1.29
CA ASP A 456 39.87 5.63 0.48
C ASP A 456 39.62 4.38 1.34
N GLU A 457 40.26 4.28 2.51
CA GLU A 457 40.04 3.15 3.41
C GLU A 457 38.61 3.14 3.97
N GLU A 458 38.07 4.32 4.31
CA GLU A 458 36.70 4.45 4.80
C GLU A 458 35.67 4.09 3.72
N ALA A 459 35.81 4.64 2.51
CA ALA A 459 34.93 4.33 1.39
C ALA A 459 34.95 2.84 1.06
N GLY A 460 36.13 2.21 1.03
CA GLY A 460 36.28 0.77 0.85
C GLY A 460 35.57 -0.04 1.94
N ARG A 461 35.66 0.37 3.21
CA ARG A 461 34.98 -0.29 4.34
C ARG A 461 33.46 -0.19 4.24
N ILE A 462 32.95 1.00 3.93
CA ILE A 462 31.51 1.23 3.74
C ILE A 462 31.01 0.42 2.55
N TYR A 463 31.71 0.48 1.42
CA TYR A 463 31.36 -0.27 0.22
C TYR A 463 31.24 -1.77 0.50
N MET A 464 32.25 -2.38 1.16
CA MET A 464 32.21 -3.81 1.47
C MET A 464 31.04 -4.17 2.40
N SER A 465 30.77 -3.34 3.41
CA SER A 465 29.63 -3.52 4.31
C SER A 465 28.27 -3.46 3.57
N MET A 466 28.12 -2.53 2.62
CA MET A 466 26.92 -2.42 1.80
C MET A 466 26.81 -3.57 0.79
N PHE A 467 27.94 -3.97 0.19
CA PHE A 467 28.01 -5.08 -0.74
C PHE A 467 27.55 -6.39 -0.09
N GLU A 468 27.96 -6.64 1.16
CA GLU A 468 27.50 -7.78 1.98
C GLU A 468 26.00 -7.77 2.25
N GLN A 469 25.39 -6.59 2.34
CA GLN A 469 23.95 -6.44 2.59
C GLN A 469 23.11 -6.44 1.32
N LEU A 470 23.72 -6.43 0.13
CA LEU A 470 22.99 -6.33 -1.14
C LEU A 470 21.92 -7.42 -1.32
N PRO A 471 22.15 -8.71 -1.01
CA PRO A 471 21.12 -9.74 -1.14
C PRO A 471 19.87 -9.46 -0.28
N ASP A 472 20.08 -9.03 0.96
CA ASP A 472 19.01 -8.71 1.91
C ASP A 472 18.30 -7.40 1.55
N ALA A 473 19.04 -6.42 1.03
CA ALA A 473 18.47 -5.21 0.45
C ALA A 473 17.54 -5.54 -0.73
N VAL A 474 17.97 -6.41 -1.65
CA VAL A 474 17.15 -6.85 -2.79
C VAL A 474 15.89 -7.61 -2.31
N ALA A 475 16.02 -8.46 -1.29
CA ALA A 475 14.88 -9.12 -0.67
C ALA A 475 13.89 -8.12 -0.05
N THR A 476 14.40 -7.08 0.63
CA THR A 476 13.60 -5.99 1.21
C THR A 476 12.86 -5.20 0.14
N LEU A 477 13.50 -4.90 -0.99
CA LEU A 477 12.87 -4.22 -2.13
C LEU A 477 11.76 -5.09 -2.76
N LEU A 478 11.99 -6.39 -2.92
CA LEU A 478 10.98 -7.34 -3.41
C LEU A 478 9.78 -7.42 -2.46
N GLU A 479 10.03 -7.52 -1.15
CA GLU A 479 8.97 -7.51 -0.14
C GLU A 479 8.16 -6.22 -0.22
N HIS A 480 8.83 -5.06 -0.26
CA HIS A 480 8.16 -3.77 -0.35
C HIS A 480 7.30 -3.67 -1.63
N ALA A 481 7.83 -4.14 -2.76
CA ALA A 481 7.13 -4.19 -4.02
C ALA A 481 5.89 -5.10 -3.98
N ASP A 482 5.99 -6.26 -3.35
CA ASP A 482 4.90 -7.22 -3.21
C ASP A 482 3.82 -6.70 -2.26
N LYS A 483 4.21 -6.06 -1.15
CA LYS A 483 3.30 -5.30 -0.27
C LYS A 483 2.46 -4.36 -1.11
N ARG A 484 3.08 -3.38 -1.78
CA ARG A 484 2.37 -2.38 -2.60
C ARG A 484 1.49 -2.98 -3.71
N ARG A 485 1.93 -4.06 -4.36
CA ARG A 485 1.17 -4.70 -5.44
C ARG A 485 -0.07 -5.45 -4.95
N HIS A 486 0.02 -6.20 -3.85
CA HIS A 486 -1.13 -6.92 -3.31
C HIS A 486 -2.31 -5.99 -3.04
N LEU A 487 -2.04 -4.74 -2.73
CA LEU A 487 -3.03 -3.77 -2.28
C LEU A 487 -3.73 -3.02 -3.41
N ARG A 488 -3.06 -2.83 -4.57
CA ARG A 488 -3.73 -2.37 -5.80
C ARG A 488 -4.81 -3.34 -6.29
N LEU A 489 -4.66 -4.63 -5.95
CA LEU A 489 -5.61 -5.68 -6.31
C LEU A 489 -6.71 -5.90 -5.26
N VAL A 490 -6.55 -5.40 -4.04
CA VAL A 490 -7.52 -5.54 -2.95
C VAL A 490 -8.38 -4.26 -2.89
N PRO A 491 -9.58 -4.22 -3.49
CA PRO A 491 -10.51 -3.13 -3.24
C PRO A 491 -10.84 -3.11 -1.75
N GLN A 492 -10.48 -2.02 -1.09
CA GLN A 492 -10.91 -1.77 0.28
C GLN A 492 -12.43 -1.66 0.28
N SER A 493 -13.09 -2.68 0.82
CA SER A 493 -14.53 -2.65 1.03
C SER A 493 -14.83 -3.20 2.40
N PRO A 494 -15.53 -2.45 3.26
CA PRO A 494 -15.99 -2.97 4.54
C PRO A 494 -16.93 -4.16 4.30
N LEU A 495 -16.99 -5.07 5.27
CA LEU A 495 -18.00 -6.11 5.39
C LEU A 495 -19.39 -5.48 5.16
N ARG A 496 -19.92 -5.57 3.94
CA ARG A 496 -21.27 -5.07 3.65
C ARG A 496 -22.22 -6.22 3.88
N ALA A 497 -23.07 -6.10 4.89
CA ALA A 497 -24.33 -6.83 4.94
C ALA A 497 -25.25 -6.34 3.80
N GLU A 498 -26.24 -7.17 3.44
CA GLU A 498 -27.22 -6.98 2.38
C GLU A 498 -27.57 -5.50 2.14
N LYS A 499 -27.38 -5.01 0.91
CA LYS A 499 -27.52 -3.58 0.58
C LYS A 499 -28.98 -3.14 0.76
N THR A 500 -29.30 -2.62 1.94
CA THR A 500 -30.47 -1.75 2.12
C THR A 500 -30.30 -0.54 1.20
N GLY A 501 -31.25 -0.30 0.29
CA GLY A 501 -31.21 0.85 -0.59
C GLY A 501 -31.14 2.15 0.23
N ARG A 502 -30.34 3.12 -0.21
CA ARG A 502 -30.09 4.38 0.53
C ARG A 502 -31.38 5.12 0.95
N ASN A 503 -32.46 4.97 0.20
CA ASN A 503 -33.76 5.58 0.50
C ASN A 503 -34.76 4.65 1.19
N ASP A 504 -34.43 3.38 1.39
CA ASP A 504 -35.29 2.39 2.03
C ASP A 504 -35.38 2.62 3.54
N PRO A 505 -36.43 2.10 4.21
CA PRO A 505 -36.49 2.08 5.67
C PRO A 505 -35.24 1.41 6.25
N CYS A 506 -34.64 2.05 7.24
CA CYS A 506 -33.42 1.55 7.86
C CYS A 506 -33.71 0.26 8.64
N PRO A 507 -32.93 -0.83 8.44
CA PRO A 507 -33.18 -2.14 9.06
C PRO A 507 -33.05 -2.15 10.58
N CYS A 508 -32.48 -1.10 11.19
CA CYS A 508 -32.41 -0.96 12.64
C CYS A 508 -33.76 -0.64 13.33
N GLY A 509 -34.86 -0.57 12.58
CA GLY A 509 -36.20 -0.32 13.13
C GLY A 509 -36.48 1.15 13.51
N SER A 510 -35.59 2.08 13.16
CA SER A 510 -35.72 3.50 13.52
C SER A 510 -36.84 4.27 12.78
N GLY A 511 -37.43 3.67 11.74
CA GLY A 511 -38.42 4.32 10.87
C GLY A 511 -37.84 5.40 9.93
N LYS A 512 -36.53 5.66 9.96
CA LYS A 512 -35.85 6.63 9.08
C LYS A 512 -35.35 5.95 7.79
N LYS A 513 -35.13 6.75 6.73
CA LYS A 513 -34.43 6.27 5.52
C LYS A 513 -33.00 5.84 5.85
N TYR A 514 -32.47 4.80 5.21
CA TYR A 514 -31.12 4.28 5.46
C TYR A 514 -30.05 5.38 5.44
N LYS A 515 -30.09 6.27 4.44
CA LYS A 515 -29.19 7.44 4.32
C LYS A 515 -29.24 8.46 5.47
N LYS A 516 -30.32 8.46 6.27
CA LYS A 516 -30.52 9.32 7.43
C LYS A 516 -30.36 8.57 8.75
N CYS A 517 -29.84 7.35 8.69
CA CYS A 517 -29.66 6.46 9.84
C CYS A 517 -28.41 5.60 9.67
N CYS A 518 -28.50 4.27 9.48
CA CYS A 518 -27.32 3.39 9.42
C CYS A 518 -26.44 3.57 8.17
N GLY A 519 -26.95 4.22 7.12
CA GLY A 519 -26.22 4.54 5.88
C GLY A 519 -25.80 6.00 5.72
N GLY A 520 -25.87 6.79 6.80
CA GLY A 520 -25.31 8.15 6.90
C GLY A 520 -23.90 8.15 7.46
#